data_AF-A0A382E8C0-F1
#
_entry.id   AF-A0A382E8C0-F1
#
_cell.length_a   1.000
_cell.length_b   1.000
_cell.length_c   1.000
_cell.angle_alpha   90.00
_cell.angle_beta   90.00
_cell.angle_gamma   90.00
#
_symmetry.space_group_name_H-M   'P 1'
#
loop_
_entity.id
_entity.type
_entity.pdbx_description
1 polymer ?
#
loop_
_entity_poly.entity_id
_entity_poly.type
_entity_poly.pdbx_seq_one_letter_code
_entity_poly.pdbx_strand_id
1 'polypeptide(L)'
;MENDKAKIRWVKHSSLHLTVKFLGYTPEDDIKNLCNDINDLVKIHKPFNLSICGTGCFPNEKKPSVLYLDIGGNKETLYSIVSDAEELFVNRGYPKLSNGFIPHITLARIKYPQKFTPNVKSFL
;
A
#
# COMPACT_ATOMS: atom_id res chain seq x y z
N MET A 1 5.30 1.09 -22.75
CA MET A 1 4.30 1.73 -21.86
C MET A 1 4.10 3.22 -22.12
N GLU A 2 5.01 3.93 -22.80
CA GLU A 2 4.83 5.35 -23.17
C GLU A 2 3.94 5.60 -24.41
N ASN A 3 3.72 4.58 -25.24
CA ASN A 3 2.87 4.67 -26.46
C ASN A 3 1.49 4.01 -26.30
N ASP A 4 1.07 3.72 -25.07
CA ASP A 4 -0.24 3.11 -24.83
C ASP A 4 -1.33 4.18 -24.96
N LYS A 5 -2.44 3.87 -25.65
CA LYS A 5 -3.56 4.81 -25.84
C LYS A 5 -4.36 5.03 -24.56
N ALA A 6 -4.09 4.23 -23.53
CA ALA A 6 -4.67 4.32 -22.21
C ALA A 6 -3.99 5.40 -21.36
N LYS A 7 -4.76 6.11 -20.54
CA LYS A 7 -4.24 7.10 -19.60
C LYS A 7 -3.77 6.41 -18.31
N ILE A 8 -2.46 6.39 -18.10
CA ILE A 8 -1.82 5.85 -16.90
C ILE A 8 -1.26 7.02 -16.08
N ARG A 9 -1.63 7.11 -14.79
CA ARG A 9 -1.11 8.13 -13.87
C ARG A 9 -0.03 7.53 -12.98
N TRP A 10 1.23 7.90 -13.24
CA TRP A 10 2.37 7.51 -12.41
C TRP A 10 2.39 8.27 -11.07
N VAL A 11 2.77 7.57 -10.02
CA VAL A 11 2.98 8.14 -8.68
C VAL A 11 4.29 8.91 -8.69
N LYS A 12 4.30 10.11 -8.08
CA LYS A 12 5.52 10.89 -7.91
C LYS A 12 6.49 10.14 -6.99
N HIS A 13 7.78 10.22 -7.26
CA HIS A 13 8.81 9.57 -6.44
C HIS A 13 8.69 9.88 -4.94
N SER A 14 8.39 11.14 -4.58
CA SER A 14 8.19 11.58 -3.18
C SER A 14 6.96 10.99 -2.50
N SER A 15 6.06 10.35 -3.25
CA SER A 15 4.84 9.73 -2.75
C SER A 15 4.90 8.20 -2.78
N LEU A 16 6.04 7.61 -3.14
CA LEU A 16 6.24 6.16 -3.07
C LEU A 16 6.34 5.75 -1.59
N HIS A 17 5.44 4.88 -1.17
CA HIS A 17 5.40 4.36 0.20
C HIS A 17 4.74 2.97 0.19
N LEU A 18 5.05 2.20 1.23
CA LEU A 18 4.37 0.97 1.57
C LEU A 18 3.26 1.31 2.57
N THR A 19 2.00 1.18 2.15
CA THR A 19 0.86 1.45 3.04
C THR A 19 0.73 0.31 4.04
N VAL A 20 0.66 0.62 5.34
CA VAL A 20 0.40 -0.37 6.42
C VAL A 20 -1.08 -0.46 6.73
N LYS A 21 -1.73 0.68 7.02
CA LYS A 21 -3.17 0.78 7.25
C LYS A 21 -3.73 2.11 6.73
N PHE A 22 -4.93 2.07 6.17
CA PHE A 22 -5.71 3.27 5.84
C PHE A 22 -6.76 3.51 6.94
N LEU A 23 -6.67 4.65 7.62
CA LEU A 23 -7.56 5.00 8.74
C LEU A 23 -8.87 5.66 8.28
N GLY A 24 -8.93 6.20 7.07
CA GLY A 24 -10.09 6.92 6.58
C GLY A 24 -10.25 8.28 7.25
N TYR A 25 -11.49 8.63 7.62
CA TYR A 25 -11.77 9.85 8.35
C TYR A 25 -11.28 9.72 9.79
N THR A 26 -10.42 10.64 10.21
CA THR A 26 -9.86 10.70 11.56
C THR A 26 -10.11 12.09 12.13
N PRO A 27 -10.74 12.21 13.32
CA PRO A 27 -10.88 13.50 14.01
C PRO A 27 -9.51 14.16 14.25
N GLU A 28 -9.42 15.47 14.05
CA GLU A 28 -8.15 16.20 14.23
C GLU A 28 -7.60 16.09 15.66
N ASP A 29 -8.49 16.09 16.64
CA ASP A 29 -8.15 15.97 18.06
C ASP A 29 -7.45 14.63 18.41
N ASP A 30 -7.67 13.58 17.60
CA ASP A 30 -7.06 12.27 17.79
C ASP A 30 -5.64 12.18 17.20
N ILE A 31 -5.27 13.05 16.27
CA ILE A 31 -4.01 12.95 15.50
C ILE A 31 -2.79 12.89 16.43
N LYS A 32 -2.73 13.74 17.45
CA LYS A 32 -1.61 13.77 18.39
C LYS A 32 -1.46 12.46 19.15
N ASN A 33 -2.57 11.90 19.60
CA ASN A 33 -2.58 10.64 20.34
C ASN A 33 -2.17 9.47 19.44
N LEU A 34 -2.66 9.43 18.20
CA LEU A 34 -2.28 8.41 17.22
C LEU A 34 -0.78 8.47 16.90
N CYS A 35 -0.22 9.67 16.73
CA CYS A 35 1.23 9.82 16.51
C CYS A 35 2.05 9.28 17.69
N ASN A 36 1.61 9.50 18.93
CA ASN A 36 2.30 8.96 20.11
C ASN A 36 2.24 7.44 20.15
N ASP A 37 1.05 6.86 19.93
CA ASP A 37 0.89 5.40 19.91
C ASP A 37 1.75 4.75 18.83
N ILE A 38 1.77 5.32 17.62
CA ILE A 38 2.60 4.83 16.51
C ILE A 38 4.07 4.93 16.88
N ASN A 39 4.50 6.03 17.52
CA ASN A 39 5.88 6.20 17.97
C ASN A 39 6.28 5.13 19.00
N ASP A 40 5.39 4.73 19.90
CA ASP A 40 5.67 3.69 20.89
C ASP A 40 5.66 2.29 20.27
N LEU A 41 4.74 2.04 19.33
CA LEU A 41 4.69 0.81 18.55
C LEU A 41 5.97 0.61 17.73
N VAL A 42 6.48 1.62 17.03
CA VAL A 42 7.69 1.42 16.21
C VAL A 42 8.95 1.19 17.04
N LYS A 43 9.01 1.65 18.30
CA LYS A 43 10.18 1.44 19.18
C LYS A 43 10.42 -0.01 19.57
N ILE A 44 9.38 -0.85 19.58
CA ILE A 44 9.52 -2.27 19.92
C ILE A 44 10.03 -3.11 18.74
N HIS A 45 10.02 -2.55 17.52
CA HIS A 45 10.55 -3.22 16.33
C HIS A 45 11.95 -2.72 15.99
N LYS A 46 12.86 -3.65 15.68
CA LYS A 46 14.20 -3.31 15.18
C LYS A 46 14.12 -2.94 13.69
N PRO A 47 15.02 -2.07 13.19
CA PRO A 47 15.17 -1.86 11.75
C PRO A 47 15.39 -3.18 11.01
N PHE A 48 14.78 -3.30 9.83
CA PHE A 48 14.81 -4.51 9.02
C PHE A 48 14.89 -4.16 7.53
N ASN A 49 15.26 -5.16 6.72
CA ASN A 49 15.43 -4.99 5.29
C ASN A 49 14.30 -5.66 4.51
N LEU A 50 13.75 -4.92 3.56
CA LEU A 50 12.82 -5.40 2.55
C LEU A 50 13.50 -5.32 1.18
N SER A 51 13.01 -6.11 0.24
CA SER A 51 13.46 -6.07 -1.15
C SER A 51 12.27 -5.94 -2.10
N ILE A 52 12.53 -5.47 -3.32
CA ILE A 52 11.57 -5.58 -4.42
C ILE A 52 11.80 -6.92 -5.11
N CYS A 53 10.77 -7.76 -5.19
CA CYS A 53 10.89 -9.11 -5.79
C CYS A 53 10.15 -9.25 -7.12
N GLY A 54 9.39 -8.25 -7.53
CA GLY A 54 8.67 -8.26 -8.78
C GLY A 54 7.69 -7.12 -8.91
N THR A 55 6.72 -7.31 -9.79
CA THR A 55 5.68 -6.34 -10.12
C THR A 55 4.33 -7.05 -10.15
N GLY A 56 3.27 -6.28 -9.99
CA GLY A 56 1.91 -6.81 -9.96
C GLY A 56 0.87 -5.77 -10.32
N CYS A 57 -0.37 -6.23 -10.44
CA CYS A 57 -1.49 -5.33 -10.65
C CYS A 57 -2.73 -5.72 -9.84
N PHE A 58 -3.58 -4.73 -9.56
CA PHE A 58 -4.92 -4.95 -9.00
C PHE A 58 -5.99 -4.40 -9.95
N PRO A 59 -7.21 -4.97 -9.96
CA PRO A 59 -7.52 -6.28 -9.39
C PRO A 59 -6.97 -7.44 -10.24
N ASN A 60 -6.79 -7.24 -11.55
CA ASN A 60 -6.24 -8.23 -12.47
C ASN A 60 -5.82 -7.58 -13.81
N GLU A 61 -5.12 -8.34 -14.64
CA GLU A 61 -4.60 -7.95 -15.96
C GLU A 61 -5.68 -7.53 -16.98
N LYS A 62 -6.91 -8.03 -16.85
CA LYS A 62 -7.98 -7.72 -17.79
C LYS A 62 -8.50 -6.29 -17.63
N LYS A 63 -8.42 -5.74 -16.42
CA LYS A 63 -8.85 -4.38 -16.10
C LYS A 63 -8.04 -3.81 -14.93
N PRO A 64 -6.72 -3.60 -15.10
CA PRO A 64 -5.87 -3.14 -14.03
C PRO A 64 -6.21 -1.70 -13.68
N SER A 65 -6.37 -1.41 -12.40
CA SER A 65 -6.56 -0.07 -11.82
C SER A 65 -5.33 0.40 -11.05
N VAL A 66 -4.46 -0.52 -10.62
CA VAL A 66 -3.21 -0.25 -9.90
C VAL A 66 -2.10 -1.10 -10.48
N LEU A 67 -0.93 -0.49 -10.70
CA LEU A 67 0.34 -1.17 -10.97
C LEU A 67 1.26 -0.94 -9.76
N TYR A 68 1.91 -1.99 -9.29
CA TYR A 68 2.71 -1.94 -8.07
C TYR A 68 4.00 -2.76 -8.16
N LEU A 69 4.94 -2.45 -7.27
CA LEU A 69 6.08 -3.28 -6.95
C LEU A 69 5.71 -4.24 -5.82
N ASP A 70 6.03 -5.51 -6.01
CA ASP A 70 5.87 -6.55 -4.99
C ASP A 70 7.04 -6.55 -4.01
N ILE A 71 6.76 -6.91 -2.77
CA ILE A 71 7.68 -6.77 -1.63
C ILE A 71 8.10 -8.13 -1.12
N GLY A 72 9.42 -8.34 -1.06
CA GLY A 72 10.09 -9.49 -0.49
C GLY A 72 11.00 -9.11 0.68
N GLY A 73 11.92 -10.01 1.03
CA GLY A 73 12.82 -9.86 2.18
C GLY A 73 12.18 -10.37 3.47
N ASN A 74 12.43 -9.68 4.59
CA ASN A 74 11.92 -10.06 5.90
C ASN A 74 10.44 -9.65 6.06
N LYS A 75 9.57 -10.42 5.40
CA LYS A 75 8.12 -10.17 5.42
C LYS A 75 7.51 -10.49 6.78
N GLU A 76 8.11 -11.39 7.54
CA GLU A 76 7.66 -11.78 8.88
C GLU A 76 7.62 -10.56 9.81
N THR A 77 8.71 -9.77 9.84
CA THR A 77 8.77 -8.52 10.63
C THR A 77 7.74 -7.49 10.15
N LEU A 78 7.55 -7.37 8.83
CA LEU A 78 6.53 -6.48 8.26
C LEU A 78 5.11 -6.91 8.68
N TYR A 79 4.80 -8.20 8.63
CA TYR A 79 3.51 -8.72 9.05
C TYR A 79 3.28 -8.53 10.55
N SER A 80 4.31 -8.67 11.40
CA SER A 80 4.21 -8.32 12.83
C SER A 80 3.84 -6.86 13.03
N ILE A 81 4.55 -5.92 12.37
CA ILE A 81 4.23 -4.48 12.47
C ILE A 81 2.80 -4.19 12.02
N VAL A 82 2.36 -4.81 10.91
CA VAL A 82 1.00 -4.64 10.40
C VAL A 82 -0.03 -5.18 11.39
N SER A 83 0.25 -6.34 12.01
CA SER A 83 -0.62 -6.94 13.02
C SER A 83 -0.74 -6.06 14.27
N ASP A 84 0.39 -5.57 14.78
CA ASP A 84 0.42 -4.72 15.98
C ASP A 84 -0.27 -3.37 15.70
N ALA A 85 -0.05 -2.81 14.51
CA ALA A 85 -0.74 -1.58 14.10
C ALA A 85 -2.26 -1.84 13.97
N GLU A 86 -2.65 -2.97 13.39
CA GLU A 86 -4.05 -3.35 13.24
C GLU A 86 -4.75 -3.46 14.60
N GLU A 87 -4.13 -4.13 15.57
CA GLU A 87 -4.63 -4.25 16.94
C GLU A 87 -4.75 -2.88 17.61
N LEU A 88 -3.71 -2.05 17.53
CA LEU A 88 -3.71 -0.69 18.07
C LEU A 88 -4.90 0.11 17.55
N PHE A 89 -5.10 0.13 16.22
CA PHE A 89 -6.15 0.94 15.61
C PHE A 89 -7.55 0.36 15.86
N VAL A 90 -7.71 -0.96 15.90
CA VAL A 90 -8.99 -1.59 16.28
C VAL A 90 -9.36 -1.23 17.73
N ASN A 91 -8.40 -1.23 18.65
CA ASN A 91 -8.63 -0.82 20.04
C ASN A 91 -9.00 0.66 20.17
N ARG A 92 -8.58 1.49 19.21
CA ARG A 92 -8.98 2.90 19.05
C ARG A 92 -10.32 3.10 18.32
N GLY A 93 -11.01 2.02 17.93
CA GLY A 93 -12.31 2.07 17.26
C GLY A 93 -12.27 2.17 15.74
N TYR A 94 -11.10 2.05 15.11
CA TYR A 94 -11.01 2.01 13.65
C TYR A 94 -11.45 0.66 13.10
N PRO A 95 -12.03 0.61 11.89
CA PRO A 95 -12.46 -0.63 11.28
C PRO A 95 -11.28 -1.57 11.05
N LYS A 96 -11.55 -2.87 11.21
CA LYS A 96 -10.60 -3.92 10.87
C LYS A 96 -10.40 -3.97 9.36
N LEU A 97 -9.18 -4.28 8.92
CA LEU A 97 -8.86 -4.59 7.53
C LEU A 97 -9.77 -5.73 7.04
N SER A 98 -10.62 -5.43 6.07
CA SER A 98 -11.58 -6.39 5.51
C SER A 98 -10.91 -7.45 4.64
N ASN A 99 -9.76 -7.10 4.07
CA ASN A 99 -8.97 -7.95 3.18
C ASN A 99 -7.59 -8.17 3.81
N GLY A 100 -6.98 -9.32 3.54
CA GLY A 100 -5.61 -9.59 3.98
C GLY A 100 -4.62 -8.53 3.50
N PHE A 101 -3.53 -8.37 4.26
CA PHE A 101 -2.47 -7.43 3.93
C PHE A 101 -1.61 -7.95 2.78
N ILE A 102 -1.61 -7.25 1.64
CA ILE A 102 -0.74 -7.53 0.50
C ILE A 102 0.33 -6.43 0.46
N PRO A 103 1.59 -6.69 0.85
CA PRO A 103 2.62 -5.68 0.88
C PRO A 103 3.00 -5.26 -0.55
N HIS A 104 2.81 -3.98 -0.87
CA HIS A 104 3.10 -3.45 -2.20
C HIS A 104 3.42 -1.96 -2.15
N ILE A 105 4.15 -1.48 -3.16
CA ILE A 105 4.35 -0.04 -3.41
C ILE A 105 3.65 0.32 -4.71
N THR A 106 2.63 1.18 -4.64
CA THR A 106 1.90 1.63 -5.84
C THR A 106 2.80 2.50 -6.72
N LEU A 107 2.99 2.10 -7.98
CA LEU A 107 3.73 2.88 -8.98
C LEU A 107 2.83 3.68 -9.89
N ALA A 108 1.67 3.14 -10.26
CA ALA A 108 0.74 3.83 -11.13
C ALA A 108 -0.71 3.46 -10.83
N ARG A 109 -1.60 4.38 -11.20
CA ARG A 109 -3.04 4.20 -11.13
C ARG A 109 -3.67 4.46 -12.48
N ILE A 110 -4.62 3.61 -12.82
CA ILE A 110 -5.34 3.61 -14.08
C ILE A 110 -6.81 3.87 -13.78
N LYS A 111 -7.35 4.97 -14.29
CA LYS A 111 -8.74 5.40 -14.01
C LYS A 111 -9.67 4.98 -15.16
N TYR A 112 -10.80 4.39 -14.81
CA TYR A 112 -11.90 4.07 -15.72
C TYR A 112 -13.09 5.03 -15.47
N PRO A 113 -14.01 5.20 -16.43
CA PRO A 113 -13.99 4.64 -17.79
C PRO A 113 -12.92 5.30 -18.67
N GLN A 114 -12.29 4.50 -19.52
CA GLN A 114 -11.42 4.98 -20.59
C GLN A 114 -11.57 4.08 -21.81
N LYS A 115 -11.29 4.61 -22.99
CA LYS A 115 -11.54 3.93 -24.27
C LYS A 115 -10.68 2.68 -24.48
N PHE A 116 -9.50 2.63 -23.87
CA PHE A 116 -8.53 1.55 -24.04
C PHE A 116 -8.08 1.03 -22.67
N THR A 117 -8.03 -0.29 -22.52
CA THR A 117 -7.35 -0.93 -21.40
C THR A 117 -5.88 -1.11 -21.77
N PRO A 118 -4.93 -0.66 -20.92
CA PRO A 118 -3.51 -0.81 -21.22
C PRO A 118 -3.09 -2.28 -21.19
N ASN A 119 -2.14 -2.65 -22.06
CA ASN A 119 -1.53 -3.98 -21.99
C ASN A 119 -0.36 -3.96 -20.99
N VAL A 120 -0.57 -4.60 -19.85
CA VAL A 120 0.38 -4.58 -18.72
C VAL A 120 1.34 -5.78 -18.69
N LYS A 121 1.27 -6.70 -19.68
CA LYS A 121 2.11 -7.91 -19.72
C LYS A 121 3.62 -7.67 -19.75
N SER A 122 4.03 -6.50 -20.24
CA SER A 122 5.47 -6.14 -20.26
C SER A 122 5.95 -5.57 -18.92
N PHE A 123 5.02 -5.21 -18.05
CA PHE A 123 5.31 -4.72 -16.70
C PHE A 123 5.26 -5.81 -15.65
N LEU A 124 4.38 -6.79 -15.84
CA LEU A 124 4.29 -8.01 -15.03
C LEU A 124 5.39 -9.01 -15.42
#